data_AF-A0A3M9YYY6-F1
#
_entry.id   AF-A0A3M9YYY6-F1
#
_cell.length_a   1.000
_cell.length_b   1.000
_cell.length_c   1.000
_cell.angle_alpha   90.00
_cell.angle_beta   90.00
_cell.angle_gamma   90.00
#
_symmetry.space_group_name_H-M   'P 1'
#
loop_
_entity.id
_entity.type
_entity.pdbx_description
1 polymer ?
#
loop_
_entity_poly.entity_id
_entity_poly.type
_entity_poly.pdbx_seq_one_letter_code
_entity_poly.pdbx_strand_id
1 'polypeptide(L)'
;MCLEFTEMCQADSPEALLYDERGQEVGHHYGGPSWEMKDGSKIVGQLQSKVDAPEASAIPWLLLQVKSHEGDGVLSQVNWIQRVNTVGGKAPQTGCNSTHQNQEVRVNYAADYYFFGQE
;
A
#
# COMPACT_ATOMS: atom_id res chain seq x y z
N MET A 1 34.92 12.90 -6.71
CA MET A 1 34.19 11.63 -6.54
C MET A 1 32.74 12.00 -6.28
N CYS A 2 31.99 12.23 -7.36
CA CYS A 2 30.57 12.59 -7.26
C CYS A 2 29.78 11.29 -7.13
N LEU A 3 29.07 11.12 -6.03
CA LEU A 3 28.08 10.06 -5.87
C LEU A 3 26.85 10.50 -6.66
N GLU A 4 26.70 10.00 -7.89
CA GLU A 4 25.46 10.13 -8.65
C GLU A 4 24.44 9.15 -8.07
N PHE A 5 23.56 9.62 -7.19
CA PHE A 5 22.27 8.98 -6.96
C PHE A 5 21.25 9.70 -7.83
N THR A 6 20.94 9.15 -9.00
CA THR A 6 19.77 9.58 -9.77
C THR A 6 19.08 8.36 -10.35
N GLU A 7 18.46 7.58 -9.47
CA GLU A 7 17.37 6.67 -9.80
C GLU A 7 16.18 7.07 -8.93
N MET A 8 15.31 7.94 -9.42
CA MET A 8 13.99 8.14 -8.80
C MET A 8 12.91 8.05 -9.87
N CYS A 9 12.67 6.81 -10.29
CA CYS A 9 11.36 6.35 -10.72
C CYS A 9 10.72 5.71 -9.49
N GLN A 10 10.50 6.51 -8.45
CA GLN A 10 9.84 6.03 -7.24
C GLN A 10 8.35 6.02 -7.57
N ALA A 11 7.71 4.84 -7.59
CA ALA A 11 6.26 4.82 -7.44
C ALA A 11 5.99 5.50 -6.10
N ASP A 12 5.36 6.68 -6.12
CA ASP A 12 4.91 7.32 -4.89
C ASP A 12 4.20 6.29 -4.03
N SER A 13 4.45 6.37 -2.73
CA SER A 13 3.89 5.40 -1.80
C SER A 13 2.38 5.32 -2.02
N PRO A 14 1.81 4.11 -2.17
CA PRO A 14 0.42 3.96 -2.59
C PRO A 14 -0.51 4.70 -1.62
N GLU A 15 -1.20 5.71 -2.12
CA GLU A 15 -2.33 6.34 -1.44
C GLU A 15 -3.62 5.68 -1.92
N ALA A 16 -4.48 5.26 -0.99
CA ALA A 16 -5.80 4.77 -1.32
C ALA A 16 -6.82 5.09 -0.23
N LEU A 17 -8.06 5.30 -0.65
CA LEU A 17 -9.21 5.29 0.23
C LEU A 17 -9.64 3.84 0.47
N LEU A 18 -10.04 3.56 1.71
CA LEU A 18 -10.56 2.25 2.12
C LEU A 18 -12.08 2.34 2.16
N TYR A 19 -12.73 1.32 1.61
CA TYR A 19 -14.19 1.22 1.57
C TYR A 19 -14.64 -0.10 2.22
N ASP A 20 -15.79 -0.07 2.89
CA ASP A 20 -16.46 -1.30 3.32
C ASP A 20 -17.24 -1.97 2.18
N GLU A 21 -17.84 -3.13 2.45
CA GLU A 21 -18.63 -3.89 1.49
C GLU A 21 -19.86 -3.14 0.95
N ARG A 22 -20.27 -2.06 1.61
CA ARG A 22 -21.39 -1.19 1.19
C ARG A 22 -20.91 -0.01 0.34
N GLY A 23 -19.61 0.08 0.07
CA GLY A 23 -18.99 1.18 -0.66
C GLY A 23 -18.87 2.46 0.17
N GLN A 24 -19.01 2.38 1.49
CA GLN A 24 -18.78 3.52 2.36
C GLN A 24 -17.29 3.66 2.66
N GLU A 25 -16.75 4.88 2.48
CA GLU A 25 -15.37 5.16 2.86
C GLU A 25 -15.22 5.02 4.39
N VAL A 26 -14.24 4.23 4.83
CA VAL A 26 -13.99 3.90 6.24
C VAL A 26 -12.60 4.28 6.73
N GLY A 27 -11.70 4.67 5.83
CA GLY A 27 -10.34 5.04 6.19
C GLY A 27 -9.47 5.31 4.96
N HIS A 28 -8.18 5.38 5.18
CA HIS A 28 -7.19 5.58 4.12
C HIS A 28 -5.89 4.82 4.40
N HIS A 29 -5.21 4.46 3.33
CA HIS A 29 -3.90 3.81 3.29
C HIS A 29 -2.88 4.72 2.61
N TYR A 30 -1.66 4.75 3.12
CA TYR A 30 -0.58 5.58 2.60
C TYR A 30 0.80 4.97 2.90
N GLY A 31 1.86 5.67 2.49
CA GLY A 31 3.24 5.28 2.72
C GLY A 31 3.58 4.97 4.18
N GLY A 32 4.54 4.07 4.38
CA GLY A 32 4.91 3.62 5.73
C GLY A 32 4.87 2.10 5.95
N PRO A 33 4.24 1.30 5.09
CA PRO A 33 2.80 1.33 4.76
C PRO A 33 1.92 1.50 6.02
N SER A 34 0.92 2.38 5.95
CA SER A 34 0.06 2.73 7.10
C SER A 34 -1.41 2.65 6.75
N TRP A 35 -2.26 2.36 7.74
CA TRP A 35 -3.72 2.39 7.62
C TRP A 35 -4.31 3.17 8.78
N GLU A 36 -5.26 4.04 8.48
CA GLU A 36 -5.94 4.88 9.45
C GLU A 36 -7.44 4.88 9.17
N MET A 37 -8.22 4.56 10.20
CA MET A 37 -9.68 4.43 10.14
C MET A 37 -10.37 5.67 10.67
N LYS A 38 -11.64 5.87 10.31
CA LYS A 38 -12.45 7.04 10.74
C LYS A 38 -12.65 7.16 12.24
N ASP A 39 -12.45 6.08 13.00
CA ASP A 39 -12.47 6.10 14.47
C ASP A 39 -11.15 6.61 15.09
N GLY A 40 -10.17 6.98 14.26
CA GLY A 40 -8.86 7.47 14.67
C GLY A 40 -7.84 6.37 14.97
N SER A 41 -8.21 5.09 14.88
CA SER A 41 -7.24 4.01 15.02
C SER A 41 -6.32 3.93 13.81
N LYS A 42 -5.04 3.64 14.06
CA LYS A 42 -4.00 3.59 13.04
C LYS A 42 -3.01 2.46 13.32
N ILE A 43 -2.53 1.84 12.25
CA ILE A 43 -1.47 0.84 12.30
C ILE A 43 -0.42 1.10 11.23
N VAL A 44 0.81 0.66 11.51
CA VAL A 44 1.89 0.64 10.53
C VAL A 44 2.31 -0.80 10.29
N GLY A 45 2.37 -1.19 9.02
CA GLY A 45 2.76 -2.52 8.59
C GLY A 45 4.26 -2.64 8.30
N GLN A 46 4.76 -3.87 8.39
CA GLN A 46 6.07 -4.29 7.92
C GLN A 46 5.88 -5.47 6.98
N LEU A 47 6.44 -5.37 5.78
CA LEU A 47 6.40 -6.44 4.79
C LEU A 47 7.07 -7.71 5.34
N GLN A 48 6.36 -8.83 5.31
CA GLN A 48 6.90 -10.14 5.69
C GLN A 48 7.06 -11.04 4.47
N SER A 49 6.09 -11.01 3.55
CA SER A 49 6.15 -11.78 2.31
C SER A 49 5.44 -11.06 1.18
N LYS A 50 5.89 -11.33 -0.05
CA LYS A 50 5.27 -10.84 -1.28
C LYS A 50 5.24 -11.93 -2.34
N VAL A 51 4.21 -11.89 -3.18
CA VAL A 51 4.13 -12.70 -4.39
C VAL A 51 3.55 -11.84 -5.51
N ASP A 52 4.03 -12.04 -6.72
CA ASP A 52 3.46 -11.36 -7.89
C ASP A 52 1.98 -11.73 -8.03
N ALA A 53 1.15 -10.73 -8.36
CA ALA A 53 -0.26 -10.96 -8.60
C ALA A 53 -0.46 -11.73 -9.92
N PRO A 54 -1.55 -12.51 -10.05
CA PRO A 54 -1.88 -13.17 -11.32
C PRO A 54 -2.06 -12.20 -12.49
N GLU A 55 -2.51 -10.97 -12.22
CA GLU A 55 -2.61 -9.90 -13.22
C GLU A 55 -1.26 -9.19 -13.41
N ALA A 56 -0.75 -9.19 -14.64
CA ALA A 56 0.60 -8.69 -14.95
C ALA A 56 0.80 -7.18 -14.68
N SER A 57 -0.28 -6.39 -14.78
CA SER A 57 -0.33 -4.95 -14.50
C SER A 57 -0.58 -4.63 -13.03
N ALA A 58 -0.85 -5.63 -12.19
CA ALA A 58 -1.16 -5.42 -10.79
C ALA A 58 0.08 -5.35 -9.91
N ILE A 59 -0.02 -4.57 -8.82
CA ILE A 59 0.98 -4.60 -7.74
C ILE A 59 0.97 -5.95 -7.01
N PRO A 60 2.08 -6.38 -6.39
CA PRO A 60 2.16 -7.66 -5.71
C PRO A 60 1.16 -7.82 -4.56
N TRP A 61 0.75 -9.07 -4.33
CA TRP A 61 0.07 -9.45 -3.09
C TRP A 61 1.07 -9.46 -1.95
N LEU A 62 0.65 -9.00 -0.77
CA LEU A 62 1.52 -8.82 0.39
C LEU A 62 0.93 -9.52 1.62
N LEU A 63 1.82 -10.07 2.43
CA LEU A 63 1.59 -10.32 3.84
C LEU A 63 2.42 -9.34 4.65
N LEU A 64 1.77 -8.61 5.55
CA LEU A 64 2.41 -7.65 6.44
C LEU A 64 2.10 -7.99 7.91
N GLN A 65 3.09 -7.77 8.77
CA GLN A 65 2.93 -7.80 10.22
C GLN A 65 2.80 -6.37 10.73
N VAL A 66 1.89 -6.11 11.67
CA VAL A 66 1.77 -4.80 12.31
C VAL A 66 2.93 -4.59 13.28
N LYS A 67 3.61 -3.44 13.18
CA LYS A 67 4.74 -3.06 14.05
C LYS A 67 4.40 -2.00 15.09
N SER A 68 3.30 -1.28 14.89
CA SER A 68 2.82 -0.26 15.81
C SER A 68 1.33 -0.01 15.64
N HIS A 69 0.70 0.34 16.75
CA HIS A 69 -0.71 0.72 16.87
C HIS A 69 -0.81 2.11 17.48
N GLU A 70 -1.86 2.82 17.10
CA GLU A 70 -2.27 4.09 17.69
C GLU A 70 -3.79 4.11 17.79
N GLY A 71 -4.31 4.60 18.91
CA GLY A 71 -5.75 4.63 19.20
C GLY A 71 -6.34 3.26 19.60
N ASP A 72 -7.54 3.31 20.21
CA ASP A 72 -8.23 2.14 20.77
C ASP A 72 -9.40 1.65 19.90
N GLY A 73 -9.42 2.05 18.63
CA GLY A 73 -10.49 1.71 17.67
C GLY A 73 -10.34 0.33 17.03
N VAL A 74 -10.97 0.14 15.87
CA VAL A 74 -11.10 -1.14 15.16
C VAL A 74 -9.75 -1.77 14.79
N LEU A 75 -8.69 -0.98 14.62
CA LEU A 75 -7.37 -1.51 14.29
C LEU A 75 -6.54 -1.91 15.51
N SER A 76 -6.99 -1.62 16.75
CA SER A 76 -6.20 -1.81 17.98
C SER A 76 -5.77 -3.26 18.24
N GLN A 77 -6.50 -4.24 17.72
CA GLN A 77 -6.21 -5.68 17.90
C GLN A 77 -5.61 -6.33 16.64
N VAL A 78 -5.37 -5.56 15.57
CA VAL A 78 -4.88 -6.13 14.30
C VAL A 78 -3.38 -6.42 14.40
N ASN A 79 -2.98 -7.66 14.16
CA ASN A 79 -1.58 -8.09 14.17
C ASN A 79 -1.02 -8.34 12.76
N TRP A 80 -1.90 -8.64 11.81
CA TRP A 80 -1.53 -9.02 10.44
C TRP A 80 -2.44 -8.34 9.43
N ILE A 81 -1.86 -8.04 8.27
CA ILE A 81 -2.57 -7.47 7.12
C ILE A 81 -2.22 -8.31 5.90
N GLN A 82 -3.24 -8.73 5.16
CA GLN A 82 -3.07 -9.35 3.86
C GLN A 82 -3.65 -8.44 2.78
N ARG A 83 -2.84 -8.15 1.76
CA ARG A 83 -3.27 -7.46 0.54
C ARG A 83 -3.31 -8.46 -0.61
N VAL A 84 -4.49 -8.69 -1.17
CA VAL A 84 -4.72 -9.65 -2.25
C VAL A 84 -5.68 -9.08 -3.29
N ASN A 85 -5.97 -9.85 -4.35
CA ASN A 85 -6.89 -9.46 -5.43
C ASN A 85 -6.57 -8.08 -6.02
N THR A 86 -5.28 -7.76 -6.09
CA THR A 86 -4.80 -6.50 -6.63
C THR A 86 -5.08 -6.40 -8.14
N VAL A 87 -5.49 -5.20 -8.57
CA VAL A 87 -5.70 -4.82 -9.97
C VAL A 87 -4.96 -3.51 -10.19
N GLY A 88 -4.15 -3.42 -11.25
CA GLY A 88 -3.38 -2.21 -11.57
C GLY A 88 -2.33 -1.77 -10.52
N GLY A 89 -1.87 -0.52 -10.63
CA GLY A 89 -0.89 0.09 -9.74
C GLY A 89 0.58 -0.20 -10.05
N LYS A 90 0.90 -1.11 -10.98
CA LYS A 90 2.29 -1.32 -11.40
C LYS A 90 2.76 -0.12 -12.24
N ALA A 91 3.96 0.39 -11.94
CA ALA A 91 4.53 1.50 -12.68
C ALA A 91 4.65 1.18 -14.19
N PRO A 92 4.36 2.13 -15.09
CA PRO A 92 4.49 1.90 -16.53
C PRO A 92 5.94 1.64 -16.92
N GLN A 93 6.18 0.65 -17.79
CA GLN A 93 7.54 0.32 -18.23
C GLN A 93 8.23 1.44 -19.03
N THR A 94 7.45 2.34 -19.62
CA THR A 94 7.96 3.48 -20.41
C THR A 94 8.40 4.67 -19.55
N GLY A 95 8.16 4.65 -18.23
CA GLY A 95 8.29 5.83 -17.36
C GLY A 95 9.66 6.10 -16.77
N CYS A 96 10.67 5.25 -16.98
CA CYS A 96 11.98 5.38 -16.32
C CYS A 96 13.14 5.50 -17.34
N ASN A 97 13.01 6.37 -18.34
CA ASN A 97 14.14 6.75 -19.21
C ASN A 97 14.65 8.16 -18.87
N SER A 98 15.81 8.56 -19.39
CA SER A 98 16.43 9.87 -19.12
C SER A 98 15.56 11.08 -19.52
N THR A 99 14.50 10.86 -20.30
CA THR A 99 13.55 11.87 -20.79
C THR A 99 12.33 12.05 -19.87
N HIS A 100 12.06 11.10 -18.97
CA HIS A 100 10.94 11.09 -18.02
C HIS A 100 11.37 11.25 -16.55
N GLN A 101 12.61 11.70 -16.30
CA GLN A 101 13.12 12.00 -14.96
C GLN A 101 12.18 13.01 -14.25
N ASN A 102 11.77 12.69 -13.02
CA ASN A 102 10.85 13.48 -12.17
C ASN A 102 9.36 13.51 -12.60
N GLN A 103 8.89 12.61 -13.46
CA GLN A 103 7.45 12.45 -13.68
C GLN A 103 6.81 11.52 -12.63
N GLU A 104 5.99 12.10 -11.76
CA GLU A 104 5.05 11.33 -10.94
C GLU A 104 3.93 10.80 -11.84
N VAL A 105 3.88 9.47 -11.99
CA VAL A 105 2.78 8.81 -12.69
C VAL A 105 1.88 8.14 -11.68
N ARG A 106 0.67 8.68 -11.52
CA ARG A 106 -0.39 8.04 -10.75
C ARG A 106 -0.99 6.91 -11.57
N VAL A 107 -0.82 5.68 -11.09
CA VAL A 107 -1.46 4.50 -11.66
C VAL A 107 -2.57 4.08 -10.70
N ASN A 108 -3.80 4.04 -11.19
CA ASN A 108 -4.93 3.56 -10.39
C ASN A 108 -4.69 2.11 -9.97
N TYR A 109 -5.04 1.80 -8.73
CA TYR A 109 -5.05 0.43 -8.24
C TYR A 109 -6.27 0.17 -7.37
N ALA A 110 -6.65 -1.09 -7.29
CA ALA A 110 -7.61 -1.62 -6.33
C ALA A 110 -7.02 -2.87 -5.68
N ALA A 111 -7.43 -3.18 -4.45
CA ALA A 111 -7.01 -4.36 -3.72
C ALA A 111 -7.99 -4.69 -2.59
N ASP A 112 -8.04 -5.96 -2.20
CA ASP A 112 -8.70 -6.39 -0.99
C ASP A 112 -7.70 -6.40 0.16
N TYR A 113 -8.10 -5.81 1.30
CA TYR A 113 -7.32 -5.80 2.53
C TYR A 113 -8.06 -6.60 3.61
N TYR A 114 -7.37 -7.61 4.14
CA TYR A 114 -7.84 -8.35 5.30
C TYR A 114 -6.97 -8.00 6.50
N PHE A 115 -7.62 -7.70 7.63
CA PHE A 115 -6.98 -7.33 8.89
C PHE A 115 -7.29 -8.43 9.92
N PHE A 116 -6.24 -9.05 10.49
CA PHE A 116 -6.39 -10.18 11.40
C PHE A 116 -5.68 -9.91 12.73
N GLY A 117 -6.33 -10.26 13.83
CA GLY A 117 -5.81 -10.16 15.20
C GLY A 117 -5.78 -11.52 15.90
N GLN A 118 -5.22 -11.56 17.11
CA GLN A 118 -5.54 -12.65 18.05
C GLN A 118 -6.83 -12.28 18.79
N GLU A 119 -7.73 -13.25 18.95
CA GLU A 119 -8.94 -13.14 19.81
C GLU A 119 -8.58 -12.98 21.28
#